data_AF-A0A836HAM1-F1
#
_entry.id   AF-A0A836HAM1-F1
#
_cell.length_a   1.000
_cell.length_b   1.000
_cell.length_c   1.000
_cell.angle_alpha   90.00
_cell.angle_beta   90.00
_cell.angle_gamma   90.00
#
_symmetry.space_group_name_H-M   'P 1'
#
loop_
_entity.id
_entity.type
_entity.pdbx_description
1 polymer ?
#
loop_
_entity_poly.entity_id
_entity_poly.type
_entity_poly.pdbx_seq_one_letter_code
_entity_poly.pdbx_strand_id
1 'polypeptide(L)'
;MPPKHTPKPPGGKRVRKPATNHAKVRAPSLQEVYIRSCAEMGLRPNSAFTSLLPDQSGVDYPAAALDLSRNYVGDRGIAPILATLEKMPNLRALILSENGLRNRGVELVCASAVNLPHLEFLELSDNFISEGAAAALFRLIEHHHQLQMVAFENTKIPVEWRVKLLDALAEKRSTTQTLARASILVD
;
A
#
# COMPACT_ATOMS: atom_id res chain seq x y z
N MET A 1 42.51 43.41 66.46
CA MET A 1 42.03 43.68 65.08
C MET A 1 41.51 42.37 64.50
N PRO A 2 40.24 42.27 64.08
CA PRO A 2 39.70 41.06 63.44
C PRO A 2 39.99 41.06 61.92
N PRO A 3 39.99 39.88 61.25
CA PRO A 3 40.26 39.78 59.82
C PRO A 3 39.06 40.18 58.95
N LYS A 4 39.36 40.77 57.78
CA LYS A 4 38.38 41.29 56.79
C LYS A 4 37.62 40.15 56.08
N HIS A 5 36.29 40.23 56.08
CA HIS A 5 35.40 39.42 55.23
C HIS A 5 35.45 39.88 53.77
N THR A 6 35.52 38.93 52.83
CA THR A 6 35.13 39.14 51.43
C THR A 6 33.80 38.42 51.15
N PRO A 7 32.88 39.00 50.36
CA PRO A 7 31.57 38.42 50.11
C PRO A 7 31.62 37.32 49.03
N LYS A 8 30.86 36.26 49.27
CA LYS A 8 30.66 35.09 48.39
C LYS A 8 29.63 35.44 47.28
N PRO A 9 29.82 35.01 46.03
CA PRO A 9 28.88 35.33 44.94
C PRO A 9 27.55 34.55 45.08
N PRO A 10 26.43 35.08 44.55
CA PRO A 10 25.12 34.46 44.69
C PRO A 10 25.02 33.17 43.87
N GLY A 11 24.47 32.13 44.50
CA GLY A 11 24.27 30.82 43.90
C GLY A 11 23.37 30.88 42.67
N GLY A 12 23.91 30.49 41.52
CA GLY A 12 23.14 30.24 40.31
C GLY A 12 22.15 29.10 40.55
N LYS A 13 20.85 29.40 40.44
CA LYS A 13 19.80 28.37 40.39
C LYS A 13 20.09 27.45 39.20
N ARG A 14 20.45 26.20 39.48
CA ARG A 14 20.46 25.12 38.48
C ARG A 14 19.04 24.97 37.93
N VAL A 15 18.79 25.55 36.77
CA VAL A 15 17.60 25.23 35.96
C VAL A 15 17.75 23.77 35.56
N ARG A 16 16.93 22.89 36.16
CA ARG A 16 16.79 21.51 35.69
C ARG A 16 16.21 21.57 34.29
N LYS A 17 17.03 21.26 33.27
CA LYS A 17 16.52 20.98 31.92
C LYS A 17 15.55 19.80 32.02
N PRO A 18 14.38 19.85 31.35
CA PRO A 18 13.48 18.71 31.34
C PRO A 18 14.19 17.55 30.66
N ALA A 19 14.22 16.39 31.32
CA ALA A 19 14.72 15.17 30.72
C ALA A 19 13.82 14.86 29.52
N THR A 20 14.34 15.00 28.31
CA THR A 20 13.69 14.48 27.12
C THR A 20 13.75 12.96 27.24
N ASN A 21 12.63 12.39 27.71
CA ASN A 21 12.44 10.96 27.77
C ASN A 21 12.35 10.48 26.31
N HIS A 22 13.51 10.18 25.70
CA HIS A 22 13.59 9.47 24.43
C HIS A 22 13.19 8.02 24.69
N ALA A 23 11.92 7.80 25.05
CA ALA A 23 11.32 6.49 24.89
C ALA A 23 11.46 6.16 23.40
N LYS A 24 12.25 5.14 23.07
CA LYS A 24 12.30 4.57 21.72
C LYS A 24 10.86 4.27 21.32
N VAL A 25 10.28 5.10 20.46
CA VAL A 25 8.94 4.87 19.95
C VAL A 25 9.01 3.56 19.16
N ARG A 26 8.32 2.53 19.67
CA ARG A 26 8.22 1.25 18.97
C ARG A 26 7.61 1.51 17.60
N ALA A 27 8.18 0.93 16.55
CA ALA A 27 7.58 1.01 15.21
C ALA A 27 6.14 0.47 15.27
N PRO A 28 5.16 1.07 14.60
CA PRO A 28 3.79 0.56 14.65
C PRO A 28 3.68 -0.80 13.95
N SER A 29 2.75 -1.65 14.40
CA SER A 29 2.40 -2.87 13.66
C SER A 29 1.58 -2.54 12.41
N LEU A 30 1.47 -3.46 11.46
CA LEU A 30 0.65 -3.26 10.26
C LEU A 30 -0.83 -3.05 10.63
N GLN A 31 -1.32 -3.75 11.65
CA GLN A 31 -2.68 -3.56 12.16
C GLN A 31 -2.88 -2.14 12.73
N GLU A 32 -1.90 -1.61 13.49
CA GLU A 32 -1.95 -0.23 14.00
C GLU A 32 -1.90 0.81 12.88
N VAL A 33 -1.11 0.57 11.82
CA VAL A 33 -1.07 1.43 10.62
C VAL A 33 -2.43 1.47 9.96
N TYR A 34 -3.07 0.31 9.76
CA TYR A 34 -4.38 0.22 9.13
C TYR A 34 -5.47 0.92 9.96
N ILE A 35 -5.55 0.62 11.26
CA ILE A 35 -6.55 1.20 12.17
C ILE A 35 -6.40 2.73 12.23
N ARG A 36 -5.16 3.23 12.29
CA ARG A 36 -4.89 4.68 12.27
C ARG A 36 -5.36 5.31 10.96
N SER A 37 -5.02 4.70 9.83
CA SER A 37 -5.44 5.20 8.51
C SER A 37 -6.96 5.23 8.36
N CYS A 38 -7.67 4.22 8.84
CA CYS A 38 -9.14 4.22 8.91
C CYS A 38 -9.67 5.38 9.77
N ALA A 39 -9.10 5.60 10.96
CA ALA A 39 -9.52 6.65 11.88
C ALA A 39 -9.32 8.05 11.29
N GLU A 40 -8.18 8.30 10.63
CA GLU A 40 -7.87 9.57 9.96
C GLU A 40 -8.86 9.89 8.83
N MET A 41 -9.42 8.86 8.19
CA MET A 41 -10.42 9.01 7.13
C MET A 41 -11.88 8.93 7.64
N GLY A 42 -12.09 8.78 8.95
CA GLY A 42 -13.42 8.65 9.55
C GLY A 42 -14.14 7.35 9.16
N LEU A 43 -13.40 6.28 8.89
CA LEU A 43 -13.90 4.98 8.45
C LEU A 43 -13.83 3.95 9.57
N ARG A 44 -14.74 2.98 9.54
CA ARG A 44 -14.61 1.77 10.37
C ARG A 44 -13.65 0.79 9.69
N PRO A 45 -12.66 0.22 10.41
CA PRO A 45 -11.79 -0.81 9.86
C PRO A 45 -12.59 -2.03 9.37
N ASN A 46 -12.19 -2.57 8.22
CA ASN A 46 -12.71 -3.83 7.71
C ASN A 46 -12.20 -4.98 8.60
N SER A 47 -13.11 -5.78 9.16
CA SER A 47 -12.76 -6.82 10.13
C SER A 47 -11.89 -7.93 9.54
N ALA A 48 -12.14 -8.32 8.28
CA ALA A 48 -11.35 -9.35 7.63
C ALA A 48 -9.90 -8.89 7.43
N PHE A 49 -9.70 -7.69 6.87
CA PHE A 49 -8.35 -7.17 6.72
C PHE A 49 -7.66 -6.94 8.07
N THR A 50 -8.37 -6.40 9.07
CA THR A 50 -7.82 -6.23 10.43
C THR A 50 -7.31 -7.54 11.01
N SER A 51 -8.04 -8.65 10.81
CA SER A 51 -7.68 -9.96 11.35
C SER A 51 -6.51 -10.62 10.63
N LEU A 52 -6.22 -10.21 9.38
CA LEU A 52 -5.09 -10.71 8.60
C LEU A 52 -3.76 -10.03 8.98
N LEU A 53 -3.82 -8.80 9.50
CA LEU A 53 -2.62 -8.01 9.77
C LEU A 53 -1.97 -8.42 11.09
N PRO A 54 -0.63 -8.52 11.14
CA PRO A 54 0.08 -8.73 12.40
C PRO A 54 -0.14 -7.53 13.32
N ASP A 55 -0.48 -7.84 14.58
CA ASP A 55 -0.66 -6.87 15.67
C ASP A 55 0.67 -6.55 16.38
N GLN A 56 1.67 -7.43 16.24
CA GLN A 56 3.01 -7.27 16.77
C GLN A 56 3.88 -6.39 15.86
N SER A 57 4.59 -5.44 16.47
CA SER A 57 5.51 -4.56 15.78
C SER A 57 6.77 -5.27 15.29
N GLY A 58 7.27 -4.86 14.12
CA GLY A 58 8.45 -5.46 13.50
C GLY A 58 8.21 -6.83 12.86
N VAL A 59 6.95 -7.26 12.79
CA VAL A 59 6.53 -8.45 12.05
C VAL A 59 5.96 -7.99 10.71
N ASP A 60 6.62 -8.39 9.63
CA ASP A 60 6.14 -8.15 8.27
C ASP A 60 4.99 -9.11 7.93
N TYR A 61 4.17 -8.74 6.94
CA TYR A 61 3.19 -9.67 6.39
C TYR A 61 3.92 -10.76 5.57
N PRO A 62 3.77 -12.05 5.93
CA PRO A 62 4.62 -13.10 5.37
C PRO A 62 4.23 -13.53 3.96
N ALA A 63 2.98 -13.30 3.55
CA ALA A 63 2.47 -13.79 2.28
C ALA A 63 2.71 -12.79 1.14
N ALA A 64 3.15 -13.32 -0.01
CA ALA A 64 3.28 -12.55 -1.24
C ALA A 64 1.92 -12.32 -1.95
N ALA A 65 0.86 -13.01 -1.51
CA ALA A 65 -0.49 -12.85 -2.03
C ALA A 65 -1.42 -12.41 -0.90
N LEU A 66 -2.19 -11.37 -1.14
CA LEU A 66 -3.22 -10.87 -0.23
C LEU A 66 -4.58 -11.03 -0.89
N ASP A 67 -5.40 -11.91 -0.31
CA ASP A 67 -6.78 -12.12 -0.72
C ASP A 67 -7.75 -11.34 0.16
N LEU A 68 -8.42 -10.37 -0.44
CA LEU A 68 -9.49 -9.59 0.17
C LEU A 68 -10.82 -9.78 -0.54
N SER A 69 -10.99 -10.84 -1.33
CA SER A 69 -12.25 -11.11 -2.01
C SER A 69 -13.44 -11.17 -1.06
N ARG A 70 -14.61 -10.69 -1.52
CA ARG A 70 -15.88 -10.75 -0.76
C ARG A 70 -15.87 -10.06 0.61
N ASN A 71 -15.11 -8.98 0.75
CA ASN A 71 -15.01 -8.26 2.03
C ASN A 71 -15.74 -6.91 2.05
N TYR A 72 -16.54 -6.59 1.04
CA TYR A 72 -17.31 -5.32 0.98
C TYR A 72 -16.44 -4.08 1.23
N VAL A 73 -15.23 -4.06 0.70
CA VAL A 73 -14.28 -2.94 0.90
C VAL A 73 -14.85 -1.62 0.39
N GLY A 74 -15.41 -1.62 -0.83
CA GLY A 74 -15.95 -0.44 -1.50
C GLY A 74 -14.92 0.68 -1.78
N ASP A 75 -15.34 1.70 -2.53
CA ASP A 75 -14.45 2.77 -2.99
C ASP A 75 -13.82 3.58 -1.85
N ARG A 76 -14.49 3.71 -0.71
CA ARG A 76 -13.94 4.45 0.45
C ARG A 76 -13.02 3.58 1.28
N GLY A 77 -13.36 2.32 1.49
CA GLY A 77 -12.59 1.41 2.34
C GLY A 77 -11.26 0.98 1.72
N ILE A 78 -11.10 1.11 0.39
CA ILE A 78 -9.85 0.72 -0.28
C ILE A 78 -8.68 1.66 0.04
N ALA A 79 -8.93 2.95 0.29
CA ALA A 79 -7.87 3.93 0.55
C ALA A 79 -6.99 3.59 1.78
N PRO A 80 -7.54 3.30 2.98
CA PRO A 80 -6.71 2.91 4.12
C PRO A 80 -6.04 1.54 3.94
N ILE A 81 -6.65 0.65 3.14
CA ILE A 81 -6.02 -0.63 2.79
C ILE A 81 -4.76 -0.36 1.97
N LEU A 82 -4.86 0.42 0.89
CA LEU A 82 -3.74 0.75 0.02
C LEU A 82 -2.58 1.41 0.79
N ALA A 83 -2.87 2.35 1.69
CA ALA A 83 -1.86 2.96 2.55
C ALA A 83 -1.13 1.93 3.45
N THR A 84 -1.80 0.85 3.82
CA THR A 84 -1.20 -0.26 4.57
C THR A 84 -0.37 -1.17 3.66
N LEU A 85 -0.82 -1.42 2.41
CA LEU A 85 -0.11 -2.27 1.45
C LEU A 85 1.26 -1.69 1.06
N GLU A 86 1.44 -0.37 1.09
CA GLU A 86 2.75 0.27 0.88
C GLU A 86 3.82 -0.16 1.91
N LYS A 87 3.40 -0.79 3.02
CA LYS A 87 4.28 -1.34 4.06
C LYS A 87 4.48 -2.85 3.91
N MET A 88 4.02 -3.46 2.82
CA MET A 88 4.17 -4.88 2.52
C MET A 88 5.11 -5.09 1.32
N PRO A 89 6.45 -5.03 1.52
CA PRO A 89 7.41 -5.05 0.41
C PRO A 89 7.41 -6.34 -0.39
N ASN A 90 6.88 -7.43 0.16
CA ASN A 90 6.85 -8.74 -0.51
C ASN A 90 5.57 -8.97 -1.31
N LEU A 91 4.63 -8.01 -1.34
CA LEU A 91 3.34 -8.19 -2.00
C LEU A 91 3.51 -8.26 -3.53
N ARG A 92 3.04 -9.37 -4.11
CA ARG A 92 3.06 -9.68 -5.55
C ARG A 92 1.68 -9.89 -6.14
N ALA A 93 0.71 -10.34 -5.34
CA ALA A 93 -0.65 -10.59 -5.80
C ALA A 93 -1.66 -9.90 -4.88
N LEU A 94 -2.56 -9.11 -5.47
CA LEU A 94 -3.65 -8.44 -4.76
C LEU A 94 -4.99 -8.87 -5.34
N ILE A 95 -5.81 -9.53 -4.53
CA ILE A 95 -7.11 -10.06 -4.95
C ILE A 95 -8.21 -9.23 -4.30
N LEU A 96 -8.97 -8.53 -5.15
CA LEU A 96 -10.04 -7.60 -4.76
C LEU A 96 -11.38 -7.96 -5.41
N SER A 97 -11.56 -9.21 -5.83
CA SER A 97 -12.82 -9.63 -6.45
C SER A 97 -14.02 -9.46 -5.51
N GLU A 98 -15.17 -9.13 -6.08
CA GLU A 98 -16.45 -9.06 -5.34
C GLU A 98 -16.39 -8.13 -4.10
N ASN A 99 -15.78 -6.94 -4.25
CA ASN A 99 -15.63 -5.96 -3.15
C ASN A 99 -16.51 -4.71 -3.29
N GLY A 100 -17.38 -4.68 -4.30
CA GLY A 100 -18.23 -3.52 -4.57
C GLY A 100 -17.45 -2.27 -5.00
N LEU A 101 -16.24 -2.45 -5.56
CA LEU A 101 -15.46 -1.37 -6.14
C LEU A 101 -16.15 -0.84 -7.40
N ARG A 102 -15.99 0.45 -7.65
CA ARG A 102 -16.35 1.15 -8.88
C ARG A 102 -15.12 1.82 -9.45
N ASN A 103 -15.31 2.59 -10.53
CA ASN A 103 -14.22 3.28 -11.21
C ASN A 103 -13.33 4.10 -10.27
N ARG A 104 -13.93 4.80 -9.30
CA ARG A 104 -13.16 5.60 -8.34
C ARG A 104 -12.27 4.76 -7.44
N GLY A 105 -12.75 3.61 -6.96
CA GLY A 105 -11.93 2.68 -6.19
C GLY A 105 -10.75 2.14 -7.00
N VAL A 106 -10.98 1.75 -8.26
CA VAL A 106 -9.91 1.24 -9.14
C VAL A 106 -8.90 2.33 -9.49
N GLU A 107 -9.33 3.57 -9.72
CA GLU A 107 -8.40 4.69 -9.91
C GLU A 107 -7.45 4.85 -8.73
N LEU A 108 -7.93 4.71 -7.49
CA LEU A 108 -7.10 4.76 -6.29
C LEU A 108 -6.13 3.58 -6.22
N VAL A 109 -6.59 2.37 -6.57
CA VAL A 109 -5.74 1.17 -6.66
C VAL A 109 -4.61 1.42 -7.67
N CYS A 110 -4.93 1.88 -8.88
CA CYS A 110 -3.93 2.18 -9.92
C CYS A 110 -2.96 3.26 -9.48
N ALA A 111 -3.44 4.32 -8.83
CA ALA A 111 -2.60 5.41 -8.34
C ALA A 111 -1.65 4.95 -7.23
N SER A 112 -2.07 4.01 -6.39
CA SER A 112 -1.25 3.49 -5.27
C SER A 112 -0.33 2.35 -5.70
N ALA A 113 -0.65 1.64 -6.78
CA ALA A 113 0.15 0.53 -7.29
C ALA A 113 1.58 0.95 -7.69
N VAL A 114 1.83 2.22 -7.98
CA VAL A 114 3.20 2.74 -8.18
C VAL A 114 4.11 2.55 -6.96
N ASN A 115 3.52 2.45 -5.76
CA ASN A 115 4.21 2.19 -4.50
C ASN A 115 4.24 0.68 -4.15
N LEU A 116 3.78 -0.19 -5.05
CA LEU A 116 3.79 -1.65 -4.92
C LEU A 116 4.70 -2.25 -6.01
N PRO A 117 6.02 -1.98 -5.99
CA PRO A 117 6.92 -2.22 -7.13
C PRO A 117 7.03 -3.69 -7.54
N HIS A 118 6.64 -4.63 -6.67
CA HIS A 118 6.67 -6.07 -6.91
C HIS A 118 5.31 -6.65 -7.29
N LEU A 119 4.27 -5.82 -7.46
CA LEU A 119 2.95 -6.30 -7.85
C LEU A 119 2.98 -6.90 -9.27
N GLU A 120 2.67 -8.20 -9.34
CA GLU A 120 2.64 -9.03 -10.55
C GLU A 120 1.21 -9.36 -10.99
N PHE A 121 0.28 -9.47 -10.03
CA PHE A 121 -1.11 -9.86 -10.28
C PHE A 121 -2.11 -8.96 -9.54
N LEU A 122 -3.12 -8.47 -10.28
CA LEU A 122 -4.24 -7.70 -9.74
C LEU A 122 -5.57 -8.31 -10.20
N GLU A 123 -6.40 -8.76 -9.26
CA GLU A 123 -7.71 -9.36 -9.54
C GLU A 123 -8.84 -8.41 -9.12
N LEU A 124 -9.67 -8.01 -10.07
CA LEU A 124 -10.77 -7.04 -9.92
C LEU A 124 -12.13 -7.57 -10.39
N SER A 125 -12.25 -8.87 -10.66
CA SER A 125 -13.49 -9.50 -11.10
C SER A 125 -14.67 -9.25 -10.16
N ASP A 126 -15.89 -9.35 -10.67
CA ASP A 126 -17.13 -9.21 -9.88
C ASP A 126 -17.27 -7.86 -9.17
N ASN A 127 -16.63 -6.80 -9.70
CA ASN A 127 -16.80 -5.41 -9.25
C ASN A 127 -17.62 -4.59 -10.27
N PHE A 128 -18.17 -3.46 -9.82
CA PHE A 128 -19.00 -2.56 -10.62
C PHE A 128 -18.17 -1.54 -11.39
N ILE A 129 -17.20 -2.02 -12.17
CA ILE A 129 -16.23 -1.19 -12.89
C ILE A 129 -16.54 -1.18 -14.40
N SER A 130 -16.24 -0.07 -15.06
CA SER A 130 -16.54 0.19 -16.48
C SER A 130 -15.35 0.86 -17.19
N GLU A 131 -15.60 1.54 -18.32
CA GLU A 131 -14.59 2.25 -19.11
C GLU A 131 -13.67 3.16 -18.29
N GLY A 132 -14.18 3.89 -17.29
CA GLY A 132 -13.35 4.76 -16.45
C GLY A 132 -12.24 4.00 -15.71
N ALA A 133 -12.57 2.82 -15.16
CA ALA A 133 -11.59 1.92 -14.57
C ALA A 133 -10.64 1.35 -15.63
N ALA A 134 -11.15 0.97 -16.80
CA ALA A 134 -10.33 0.42 -17.88
C ALA A 134 -9.24 1.39 -18.35
N ALA A 135 -9.57 2.68 -18.48
CA ALA A 135 -8.58 3.70 -18.82
C ALA A 135 -7.49 3.85 -17.75
N ALA A 136 -7.83 3.72 -16.47
CA ALA A 136 -6.86 3.75 -15.37
C ALA A 136 -5.97 2.47 -15.36
N LEU A 137 -6.57 1.30 -15.61
CA LEU A 137 -5.86 0.03 -15.71
C LEU A 137 -4.90 0.02 -16.90
N PHE A 138 -5.30 0.57 -18.05
CA PHE A 138 -4.44 0.66 -19.23
C PHE A 138 -3.16 1.44 -18.92
N ARG A 139 -3.29 2.64 -18.33
CA ARG A 139 -2.12 3.43 -17.90
C ARG A 139 -1.26 2.69 -16.87
N LEU A 140 -1.88 2.00 -15.92
CA LEU A 140 -1.16 1.19 -14.95
C LEU A 140 -0.33 0.11 -15.65
N ILE A 141 -0.93 -0.60 -16.63
CA ILE A 141 -0.24 -1.61 -17.41
C ILE A 141 0.93 -0.98 -18.17
N GLU A 142 0.76 0.17 -18.82
CA GLU A 142 1.87 0.80 -19.56
C GLU A 142 3.07 1.15 -18.66
N HIS A 143 2.84 1.59 -17.43
CA HIS A 143 3.89 2.13 -16.56
C HIS A 143 4.39 1.17 -15.45
N HIS A 144 3.62 0.17 -15.05
CA HIS A 144 4.02 -0.73 -13.96
C HIS A 144 4.87 -1.90 -14.46
N HIS A 145 6.19 -1.84 -14.24
CA HIS A 145 7.14 -2.77 -14.85
C HIS A 145 6.96 -4.24 -14.48
N GLN A 146 6.50 -4.54 -13.25
CA GLN A 146 6.34 -5.92 -12.79
C GLN A 146 4.94 -6.50 -13.02
N LEU A 147 3.92 -5.69 -13.35
CA LEU A 147 2.54 -6.17 -13.42
C LEU A 147 2.34 -7.02 -14.68
N GLN A 148 2.04 -8.31 -14.52
CA GLN A 148 1.94 -9.27 -15.64
C GLN A 148 0.50 -9.66 -15.97
N MET A 149 -0.41 -9.51 -15.02
CA MET A 149 -1.78 -9.99 -15.18
C MET A 149 -2.75 -9.11 -14.42
N VAL A 150 -3.83 -8.73 -15.11
CA VAL A 150 -5.00 -8.10 -14.51
C VAL A 150 -6.22 -8.92 -14.91
N ALA A 151 -7.00 -9.33 -13.93
CA ALA A 151 -8.25 -10.04 -14.12
C ALA A 151 -9.43 -9.13 -13.77
N PHE A 152 -10.51 -9.22 -14.54
CA PHE A 152 -11.63 -8.27 -14.56
C PHE A 152 -12.89 -8.89 -15.19
N GLU A 153 -13.07 -10.19 -14.97
CA GLU A 153 -14.21 -10.99 -15.36
C GLU A 153 -15.48 -10.48 -14.65
N ASN A 154 -16.64 -10.67 -15.30
CA ASN A 154 -17.93 -10.23 -14.77
C ASN A 154 -17.98 -8.73 -14.33
N THR A 155 -17.38 -7.86 -15.13
CA THR A 155 -17.41 -6.40 -14.95
C THR A 155 -18.18 -5.71 -16.07
N LYS A 156 -18.46 -4.41 -15.92
CA LYS A 156 -19.11 -3.58 -16.96
C LYS A 156 -18.11 -2.93 -17.92
N ILE A 157 -16.87 -3.42 -17.97
CA ILE A 157 -15.87 -2.96 -18.94
C ILE A 157 -16.33 -3.34 -20.36
N PRO A 158 -16.49 -2.38 -21.27
CA PRO A 158 -16.88 -2.62 -22.66
C PRO A 158 -15.85 -3.49 -23.42
N VAL A 159 -16.31 -4.23 -24.43
CA VAL A 159 -15.47 -5.22 -25.13
C VAL A 159 -14.24 -4.59 -25.79
N GLU A 160 -14.38 -3.38 -26.33
CA GLU A 160 -13.29 -2.63 -26.95
C GLU A 160 -12.18 -2.31 -25.95
N TRP A 161 -12.54 -2.05 -24.69
CA TRP A 161 -11.58 -1.85 -23.61
C TRP A 161 -10.97 -3.15 -23.14
N ARG A 162 -11.74 -4.25 -23.11
CA ARG A 162 -11.20 -5.57 -22.76
C ARG A 162 -10.09 -5.98 -23.72
N VAL A 163 -10.32 -5.81 -25.03
CA VAL A 163 -9.31 -6.12 -26.07
C VAL A 163 -8.06 -5.27 -25.84
N LYS A 164 -8.19 -3.95 -25.68
CA LYS A 164 -7.05 -3.05 -25.42
C LYS A 164 -6.23 -3.45 -24.19
N LEU A 165 -6.89 -3.81 -23.09
CA LEU A 165 -6.21 -4.24 -21.86
C LEU A 165 -5.46 -5.56 -22.06
N LEU A 166 -6.07 -6.52 -22.76
CA LEU A 166 -5.46 -7.82 -23.04
C LEU A 166 -4.26 -7.68 -24.00
N ASP A 167 -4.37 -6.85 -25.02
CA ASP A 167 -3.28 -6.56 -25.96
C ASP A 167 -2.10 -5.92 -25.24
N ALA A 168 -2.34 -4.89 -24.41
CA ALA A 168 -1.29 -4.24 -23.61
C ALA A 168 -0.58 -5.22 -22.66
N LEU A 169 -1.32 -6.14 -22.04
CA LEU A 169 -0.74 -7.20 -21.20
C LEU A 169 0.09 -8.20 -22.01
N ALA A 170 -0.37 -8.56 -23.22
CA ALA A 170 0.34 -9.47 -24.10
C ALA A 170 1.67 -8.85 -24.58
N GLU A 171 1.65 -7.59 -25.04
CA GLU A 171 2.84 -6.85 -25.46
C GLU A 171 3.88 -6.74 -24.35
N LYS A 172 3.44 -6.48 -23.12
CA LYS A 172 4.31 -6.45 -21.96
C LYS A 172 5.00 -7.80 -21.71
N ARG A 173 4.25 -8.90 -21.73
CA ARG A 173 4.80 -10.26 -21.53
C ARG A 173 5.83 -10.60 -22.60
N SER A 174 5.56 -10.25 -23.85
CA SER A 174 6.51 -10.44 -24.96
C SER A 174 7.80 -9.66 -24.74
N THR A 175 7.70 -8.40 -24.29
CA THR A 175 8.87 -7.55 -24.02
C THR A 175 9.70 -8.11 -22.85
N THR A 176 9.06 -8.51 -21.75
CA THR A 176 9.75 -9.12 -20.60
C THR A 176 10.46 -10.43 -20.99
N GLN A 177 9.84 -11.27 -21.81
CA GLN A 177 10.47 -12.51 -22.29
C GLN A 177 11.66 -12.25 -23.22
N THR A 178 11.54 -11.29 -24.14
CA THR A 178 12.65 -10.91 -25.04
C THR A 178 13.84 -10.38 -24.25
N LEU A 179 13.61 -9.51 -23.26
CA LEU A 179 14.66 -9.00 -22.39
C LEU A 179 15.34 -10.12 -21.58
N ALA A 180 14.56 -11.02 -20.98
CA ALA A 180 15.10 -12.16 -20.23
C ALA A 180 15.98 -13.08 -21.09
N ARG A 181 15.59 -13.32 -22.35
CA ARG A 181 16.36 -14.12 -23.30
C ARG A 181 17.65 -13.41 -23.76
N ALA A 182 17.60 -12.10 -23.96
CA ALA A 182 18.77 -11.32 -24.35
C ALA A 182 19.85 -11.31 -23.26
N SER A 183 19.47 -11.24 -21.98
CA SER A 183 20.42 -11.26 -20.86
C SER A 183 21.19 -12.59 -20.74
N ILE A 184 20.59 -13.73 -21.11
CA ILE A 184 21.23 -15.05 -21.02
C ILE A 184 22.32 -15.25 -22.10
N LEU A 185 22.31 -14.47 -23.18
CA LEU A 185 23.25 -14.60 -24.30
C LEU A 185 24.54 -13.77 -24.13
N VAL A 186 24.63 -12.97 -23.07
CA VAL A 186 25.75 -12.05 -22.82
C VAL A 186 26.65 -12.52 -21.65
N ASP A 187 26.26 -13.60 -20.97
CA ASP A 187 27.04 -14.30 -19.95
C ASP A 187 27.67 -15.60 -20.51
#